data_AF-A0A5K1F8I3-F1
#
_entry.id   AF-A0A5K1F8I3-F1
#
_cell.length_a   1.000
_cell.length_b   1.000
_cell.length_c   1.000
_cell.angle_alpha   90.00
_cell.angle_beta   90.00
_cell.angle_gamma   90.00
#
_symmetry.space_group_name_H-M   'P 1'
#
loop_
_entity.id
_entity.type
_entity.pdbx_description
1 polymer ?
#
loop_
_entity_poly.entity_id
_entity_poly.type
_entity_poly.pdbx_seq_one_letter_code
_entity_poly.pdbx_strand_id
1 'polypeptide(L)' 'ADYEKTHQKWEPVTRSSLSDWTRTLETIIQWSPYTSESDLLQQ' A
#
# COMPACT_ATOMS: atom_id res chain seq x y z
N ALA A 1 2.14 10.29 6.67
CA ALA A 1 3.25 9.82 5.83
C ALA A 1 3.63 8.44 6.33
N ASP A 2 3.65 7.45 5.44
CA ASP A 2 4.12 6.11 5.79
C ASP A 2 5.64 6.15 5.98
N TYR A 3 6.14 5.39 6.94
CA TYR A 3 7.58 5.27 7.22
C TYR A 3 7.97 3.80 7.21
N GLU A 4 9.09 3.49 6.59
CA GLU A 4 9.68 2.15 6.64
C GLU A 4 10.96 2.16 7.46
N LYS A 5 11.26 1.01 8.08
CA LYS A 5 12.43 0.87 8.93
C LYS A 5 13.57 0.25 8.12
N THR A 6 14.35 1.09 7.49
CA THR A 6 15.55 0.69 6.74
C THR A 6 16.77 0.89 7.62
N HIS A 7 17.55 -0.18 7.85
CA HIS A 7 18.84 -0.09 8.53
C HIS A 7 18.80 0.67 9.87
N GLN A 8 17.76 0.40 10.68
CA GLN A 8 17.51 1.02 11.99
C GLN A 8 17.09 2.51 11.98
N LYS A 9 16.86 3.12 10.81
CA LYS A 9 16.29 4.46 10.69
C LYS A 9 14.87 4.38 10.11
N TRP A 10 14.04 5.34 10.52
CA TRP A 10 12.72 5.54 9.92
C TRP A 10 12.91 6.48 8.74
N GLU A 11 12.72 5.97 7.53
CA GLU A 11 12.75 6.78 6.32
C GLU A 11 11.32 6.98 5.81
N PRO A 12 10.95 8.19 5.38
CA PRO A 12 9.65 8.44 4.79
C PRO A 12 9.54 7.58 3.52
N VAL A 13 8.47 6.80 3.42
CA VAL A 13 8.23 5.96 2.26
C VAL A 13 7.92 6.87 1.08
N THR A 14 8.91 7.10 0.21
CA THR A 14 8.69 7.64 -1.12
C THR A 14 8.09 6.54 -1.99
N ARG A 15 6.76 6.43 -1.98
CA ARG A 15 6.02 5.54 -2.89
C ARG A 15 6.13 6.06 -4.32
N SER A 16 7.18 5.67 -5.02
CA SER A 16 7.44 6.06 -6.41
C SER A 16 7.38 4.85 -7.36
N SER A 17 7.25 3.63 -6.84
CA SER A 17 7.24 2.41 -7.64
C SER A 17 5.85 1.78 -7.75
N LEU A 18 5.59 1.11 -8.87
CA LEU A 18 4.40 0.27 -9.06
C LEU A 18 4.30 -0.84 -8.00
N SER A 19 5.45 -1.36 -7.54
CA SER A 19 5.49 -2.36 -6.47
C SER A 19 4.97 -1.83 -5.12
N ASP A 20 5.20 -0.55 -4.80
CA ASP A 20 4.67 0.05 -3.58
C ASP A 20 3.15 0.20 -3.64
N TRP A 21 2.62 0.49 -4.83
CA TRP A 21 1.19 0.51 -5.07
C TRP A 21 0.55 -0.86 -4.86
N THR A 22 1.12 -1.92 -5.46
CA THR A 22 0.60 -3.28 -5.31
C THR A 22 0.54 -3.72 -3.85
N ARG A 23 1.58 -3.46 -3.05
CA ARG A 23 1.59 -3.81 -1.62
C ARG A 23 0.55 -3.03 -0.82
N THR A 24 0.35 -1.76 -1.16
CA THR A 24 -0.68 -0.93 -0.53
C THR A 24 -2.06 -1.45 -0.89
N LEU A 25 -2.28 -1.81 -2.15
CA LEU A 25 -3.54 -2.36 -2.66
C LEU A 25 -3.89 -3.69 -2.00
N GLU A 26 -2.95 -4.62 -1.90
CA GLU A 26 -3.14 -5.89 -1.17
C GLU A 26 -3.53 -5.65 0.29
N THR A 27 -2.87 -4.68 0.94
CA THR A 27 -3.21 -4.29 2.31
C THR A 27 -4.63 -3.72 2.36
N ILE A 28 -5.01 -2.83 1.45
CA ILE A 28 -6.36 -2.26 1.46
C ILE A 28 -7.40 -3.37 1.26
N ILE A 29 -7.23 -4.26 0.27
CA ILE A 29 -8.15 -5.39 0.04
C ILE A 29 -8.27 -6.26 1.30
N GLN A 30 -7.18 -6.56 1.99
CA GLN A 30 -7.20 -7.41 3.19
C GLN A 30 -7.98 -6.80 4.38
N TRP A 31 -7.96 -5.48 4.52
CA TRP A 31 -8.57 -4.78 5.67
C TRP A 31 -9.89 -4.07 5.35
N SER A 32 -10.33 -4.13 4.09
CA SER A 32 -11.54 -3.47 3.60
C SER A 32 -12.59 -4.50 3.19
N PRO A 33 -13.85 -4.08 2.98
CA PRO A 33 -14.89 -4.97 2.47
C PRO A 33 -14.75 -5.28 0.96
N TYR A 34 -13.68 -4.82 0.30
CA TYR A 34 -13.46 -5.08 -1.12
C TYR A 34 -12.73 -6.40 -1.32
N THR A 35 -13.24 -7.21 -2.24
CA THR A 35 -12.66 -8.52 -2.57
C THR A 35 -11.59 -8.46 -3.66
N SER A 36 -11.49 -7.35 -4.40
CA SER A 36 -10.55 -7.19 -5.51
C SER A 36 -10.26 -5.72 -5.81
N GLU A 37 -9.20 -5.46 -6.59
CA GLU A 37 -8.89 -4.12 -7.09
C GLU A 37 -10.06 -3.53 -7.90
N SER A 38 -10.72 -4.37 -8.69
CA SER A 38 -11.88 -4.01 -9.49
C SER A 38 -13.00 -3.45 -8.61
N ASP A 39 -13.30 -4.10 -7.48
CA ASP A 39 -14.33 -3.66 -6.54
C ASP A 39 -13.97 -2.31 -5.89
N LEU A 40 -12.67 -2.07 -5.64
CA LEU A 40 -12.17 -0.84 -5.06
C LEU A 40 -12.22 0.34 -6.04
N LEU A 41 -11.98 0.08 -7.34
CA LEU A 41 -12.02 1.10 -8.39
C LEU A 41 -13.44 1.48 -8.83
N GLN A 42 -14.44 0.67 -8.49
CA GLN A 42 -15.82 0.80 -8.97
C GLN A 42 -16.74 1.59 -8.01
N GLN A 43 -16.17 2.39 -7.10
CA GLN A 43 -16.88 3.20 -6.09
C GLN A 43 -17.63 4.41 -6.65
#